data_AF-A0AAF0R439-F1
#
_entry.id   AF-A0AAF0R439-F1
#
_cell.length_a   1.000
_cell.length_b   1.000
_cell.length_c   1.000
_cell.angle_alpha   90.00
_cell.angle_beta   90.00
_cell.angle_gamma   90.00
#
_symmetry.space_group_name_H-M   'P 1'
#
loop_
_entity.id
_entity.type
_entity.pdbx_description
1 polymer ?
#
loop_
_entity_poly.entity_id
_entity_poly.type
_entity_poly.pdbx_seq_one_letter_code
_entity_poly.pdbx_strand_id
1 'polypeptide(L)'
;MCDQDAEINSHLFLHCKTTANLWNMFLCILGVSWVVPKTTKSMMGCWKEIGRRDSEEDWWELIPASIWWTLWWTLWKERNAIGFEDKNNNIQKIRMNCLGLLYFLCKQDMVGDIELFVDFIGKL
;
A
#
# COMPACT_ATOMS: atom_id res chain seq x y z
N MET A 1 11.01 0.22 14.04
CA MET A 1 9.68 -0.18 13.48
C MET A 1 9.52 -1.68 13.65
N CYS A 2 8.40 -2.12 14.25
CA CYS A 2 8.14 -3.42 14.91
C CYS A 2 9.16 -3.86 15.98
N ASP A 3 10.40 -3.36 15.93
CA ASP A 3 11.49 -3.56 16.90
C ASP A 3 11.88 -5.04 17.07
N GLN A 4 11.54 -5.86 16.08
CA GLN A 4 11.76 -7.30 16.06
C GLN A 4 12.95 -7.70 15.19
N ASP A 5 13.22 -6.97 14.11
CA ASP A 5 14.31 -7.27 13.16
C ASP A 5 14.99 -5.99 12.67
N ALA A 6 16.16 -6.18 12.05
CA ALA A 6 16.86 -5.13 11.34
C ALA A 6 15.98 -4.54 10.22
N GLU A 7 16.01 -3.21 10.07
CA GLU A 7 15.23 -2.47 9.09
C GLU A 7 15.82 -2.57 7.68
N ILE A 8 15.92 -3.80 7.18
CA ILE A 8 16.29 -4.11 5.79
C ILE A 8 15.07 -3.83 4.93
N ASN A 9 15.25 -3.34 3.69
CA ASN A 9 14.15 -2.98 2.78
C ASN A 9 13.04 -4.05 2.70
N SER A 10 13.39 -5.32 2.56
CA SER A 10 12.40 -6.40 2.52
C SER A 10 11.61 -6.50 3.82
N HIS A 11 12.27 -6.42 4.98
CA HIS A 11 11.60 -6.43 6.26
C HIS A 11 10.71 -5.19 6.42
N LEU A 12 11.27 -3.99 6.24
CA LEU A 12 10.55 -2.72 6.44
C LEU A 12 9.30 -2.61 5.56
N PHE A 13 9.39 -2.99 4.28
CA PHE A 13 8.30 -2.80 3.31
C PHE A 13 7.37 -4.00 3.13
N LEU A 14 7.70 -5.19 3.66
CA LEU A 14 6.88 -6.39 3.47
C LEU A 14 6.58 -7.12 4.78
N HIS A 15 7.61 -7.40 5.58
CA HIS A 15 7.50 -8.34 6.70
C HIS A 15 7.26 -7.68 8.06
N CYS A 16 7.54 -6.38 8.18
CA CYS A 16 7.28 -5.59 9.37
C CYS A 16 5.79 -5.68 9.72
N LYS A 17 5.46 -5.96 10.99
CA LYS A 17 4.08 -6.15 11.45
C LYS A 17 3.15 -5.00 11.07
N THR A 18 3.63 -3.76 11.14
CA THR A 18 2.85 -2.57 10.72
C THR A 18 2.59 -2.60 9.22
N THR A 19 3.61 -2.88 8.43
CA THR A 19 3.53 -2.89 6.97
C THR A 19 2.69 -4.04 6.45
N ALA A 20 2.84 -5.25 7.01
CA ALA A 20 2.00 -6.39 6.70
C ALA A 20 0.51 -6.12 6.98
N ASN A 21 0.20 -5.39 8.06
CA ASN A 21 -1.17 -4.96 8.35
C ASN A 21 -1.73 -3.97 7.32
N LEU A 22 -0.89 -3.10 6.77
CA LEU A 22 -1.30 -2.17 5.70
C LEU A 22 -1.47 -2.90 4.37
N TRP A 23 -0.57 -3.82 4.03
CA TRP A 23 -0.73 -4.68 2.86
C TRP A 23 -2.03 -5.48 2.92
N ASN A 24 -2.30 -6.17 4.03
CA ASN A 24 -3.54 -6.93 4.19
C ASN A 24 -4.78 -6.04 4.01
N MET A 25 -4.76 -4.82 4.54
CA MET A 25 -5.84 -3.86 4.33
C MET A 25 -6.04 -3.54 2.84
N PHE A 26 -4.97 -3.24 2.09
CA PHE A 26 -5.07 -2.97 0.66
C PHE A 26 -5.53 -4.17 -0.15
N LEU A 27 -4.99 -5.36 0.14
CA LEU A 27 -5.40 -6.61 -0.50
C LEU A 27 -6.88 -6.92 -0.27
N CYS A 28 -7.37 -6.72 0.96
CA CYS A 28 -8.78 -6.89 1.28
C CYS A 28 -9.66 -5.90 0.52
N ILE A 29 -9.24 -4.64 0.38
CA ILE A 29 -9.96 -3.63 -0.41
C ILE A 29 -9.99 -4.04 -1.88
N LEU A 30 -8.89 -4.59 -2.40
CA LEU A 30 -8.76 -5.03 -3.78
C LEU A 30 -9.33 -6.43 -4.06
N GLY A 31 -9.89 -7.12 -3.07
CA GLY A 31 -10.38 -8.49 -3.24
C GLY A 31 -9.30 -9.53 -3.64
N VAL A 32 -8.01 -9.17 -3.54
CA VAL A 32 -6.89 -10.00 -4.01
C VAL A 32 -6.35 -10.87 -2.87
N SER A 33 -6.30 -12.18 -3.09
CA SER A 33 -5.52 -13.07 -2.23
C SER A 33 -4.07 -13.06 -2.69
N TRP A 34 -3.14 -12.67 -1.81
CA TRP A 34 -1.73 -12.54 -2.15
C TRP A 34 -0.81 -13.15 -1.09
N VAL A 35 0.23 -13.84 -1.54
CA VAL A 35 1.29 -14.40 -0.70
C VAL A 35 2.46 -13.43 -0.69
N VAL A 36 2.84 -12.95 0.49
CA VAL A 36 3.94 -11.99 0.66
C VAL A 36 5.27 -12.63 0.17
N PRO A 37 5.92 -12.08 -0.87
CA PRO A 37 7.17 -12.59 -1.40
C PRO A 37 8.33 -12.17 -0.51
N LYS A 38 9.47 -12.87 -0.69
CA LYS A 38 10.66 -12.63 0.13
C LYS A 38 11.30 -11.26 -0.08
N THR A 39 11.15 -10.68 -1.28
CA THR A 39 11.82 -9.42 -1.66
C THR A 39 10.85 -8.43 -2.29
N THR A 40 11.15 -7.14 -2.12
CA THR A 40 10.41 -6.03 -2.73
C THR A 40 10.49 -6.04 -4.26
N LYS A 41 11.59 -6.54 -4.82
CA LYS A 41 11.70 -6.78 -6.27
C LYS A 41 10.71 -7.84 -6.75
N SER A 42 10.64 -8.97 -6.05
CA SER A 42 9.67 -10.04 -6.36
C SER A 42 8.24 -9.56 -6.18
N MET A 43 7.98 -8.69 -5.19
CA MET A 43 6.70 -8.02 -4.98
C MET A 43 6.23 -7.30 -6.25
N MET A 44 7.03 -6.37 -6.75
CA MET A 44 6.70 -5.62 -7.97
C MET A 44 6.49 -6.52 -9.18
N GLY A 45 7.23 -7.63 -9.28
CA GLY A 45 7.03 -8.64 -10.31
C GLY A 45 5.67 -9.35 -10.20
N CYS A 46 5.33 -9.87 -9.01
CA CYS A 46 4.06 -10.56 -8.77
C CYS A 46 2.85 -9.66 -9.04
N TRP A 47 2.95 -8.37 -8.73
CA TRP A 47 1.83 -7.46 -8.94
C TRP A 47 1.51 -7.25 -10.43
N LYS A 48 2.52 -7.13 -11.28
CA LYS A 48 2.33 -7.04 -12.74
C LYS A 48 1.58 -8.26 -13.31
N GLU A 49 1.83 -9.43 -12.73
CA GLU A 49 1.16 -10.70 -13.11
C GLU A 49 -0.27 -10.84 -12.58
N ILE A 50 -0.64 -10.07 -11.56
CA ILE A 50 -2.04 -9.97 -11.08
C ILE A 50 -2.79 -9.04 -12.05
N GLY A 51 -2.22 -7.89 -12.38
CA GLY A 51 -2.84 -6.93 -13.30
C GLY A 51 -3.13 -7.47 -14.69
N ARG A 52 -2.20 -8.27 -15.26
CA ARG A 52 -2.39 -8.92 -16.57
C ARG A 52 -3.49 -9.98 -16.62
N ARG A 53 -3.96 -10.47 -15.47
CA ARG A 53 -4.92 -11.58 -15.40
C ARG A 53 -6.37 -11.12 -15.45
N ASP A 54 -6.66 -9.94 -14.90
CA ASP A 54 -8.03 -9.53 -14.58
C ASP A 54 -8.54 -8.32 -15.39
N SER A 55 -7.70 -7.59 -16.15
CA SER A 55 -8.19 -6.63 -17.16
C SER A 55 -7.18 -6.31 -18.28
N GLU A 56 -7.68 -5.82 -19.42
CA GLU A 56 -6.88 -5.20 -20.49
C GLU A 56 -6.58 -3.72 -20.21
N GLU A 57 -6.96 -3.19 -19.05
CA GLU A 57 -6.88 -1.77 -18.73
C GLU A 57 -5.59 -1.41 -17.96
N ASP A 58 -4.97 -0.28 -18.34
CA ASP A 58 -3.69 0.20 -17.82
C ASP A 58 -3.69 0.57 -16.32
N TRP A 59 -4.85 0.56 -15.65
CA TRP A 59 -4.98 0.95 -14.24
C TRP A 59 -4.21 0.05 -13.27
N TRP A 60 -3.99 -1.22 -13.63
CA TRP A 60 -3.16 -2.12 -12.83
C TRP A 60 -1.68 -1.75 -12.81
N GLU A 61 -1.23 -0.83 -13.65
CA GLU A 61 0.10 -0.20 -13.52
C GLU A 61 0.11 0.93 -12.50
N LEU A 62 -1.00 1.66 -12.36
CA LEU A 62 -1.16 2.81 -11.47
C LEU A 62 -1.42 2.38 -10.02
N ILE A 63 -2.33 1.43 -9.81
CA ILE A 63 -2.71 0.90 -8.48
C ILE A 63 -1.48 0.48 -7.63
N PRO A 64 -0.54 -0.37 -8.12
CA PRO A 64 0.64 -0.74 -7.34
C PRO A 64 1.56 0.43 -7.07
N ALA A 65 1.72 1.35 -8.01
CA ALA A 65 2.57 2.51 -7.84
C ALA A 65 2.02 3.43 -6.74
N SER A 66 0.71 3.71 -6.76
CA SER A 66 0.03 4.51 -5.74
C SER A 66 0.06 3.83 -4.37
N ILE A 67 -0.19 2.52 -4.28
CA ILE A 67 -0.09 1.76 -3.01
C ILE A 67 1.35 1.75 -2.49
N TRP A 68 2.32 1.47 -3.34
CA TRP A 68 3.73 1.45 -2.98
C TRP A 68 4.20 2.80 -2.47
N TRP A 69 3.85 3.88 -3.18
CA TRP A 69 4.15 5.24 -2.78
C TRP A 69 3.49 5.60 -1.45
N THR A 70 2.22 5.23 -1.27
CA THR A 70 1.45 5.47 -0.04
C THR A 70 2.11 4.76 1.15
N LEU A 71 2.46 3.49 1.00
CA LEU A 71 3.18 2.72 2.01
C LEU A 71 4.55 3.34 2.33
N TRP A 72 5.32 3.67 1.31
CA TRP A 72 6.62 4.33 1.48
C TRP A 72 6.51 5.60 2.30
N TRP A 73 5.56 6.46 1.93
CA TRP A 73 5.32 7.74 2.59
C TRP A 73 4.80 7.58 4.01
N THR A 74 3.82 6.70 4.24
CA THR A 74 3.30 6.39 5.58
C THR A 74 4.43 5.88 6.48
N LEU A 75 5.24 4.94 5.99
CA LEU A 75 6.33 4.39 6.79
C LEU A 75 7.40 5.44 7.09
N TRP A 76 7.75 6.29 6.12
CA TRP A 76 8.68 7.39 6.33
C TRP A 76 8.17 8.38 7.38
N LYS A 77 6.88 8.76 7.33
CA LYS A 77 6.27 9.63 8.34
C LYS A 77 6.29 9.01 9.74
N GLU A 78 5.90 7.75 9.88
CA GLU A 78 5.88 7.08 11.18
C GLU A 78 7.29 6.94 11.78
N ARG A 79 8.30 6.65 10.95
CA ARG A 79 9.70 6.63 11.40
C ARG A 79 10.15 8.00 11.91
N ASN A 80 9.81 9.06 11.19
CA ASN A 80 10.18 10.41 11.59
C ASN A 80 9.41 10.89 12.82
N ALA A 81 8.15 10.48 12.98
CA ALA A 81 7.36 10.80 14.16
C ALA A 81 7.97 10.18 15.44
N ILE A 82 8.51 8.96 15.34
CA ILE A 82 9.21 8.31 16.46
C ILE A 82 10.57 8.99 16.70
N GLY A 83 11.35 9.24 15.65
CA GLY A 83 12.72 9.74 15.78
C GLY A 83 12.84 11.24 16.12
N PHE A 84 11.86 12.06 15.75
CA PHE A 84 11.94 13.53 15.89
C PHE A 84 10.80 14.14 16.71
N GLU A 85 9.66 13.45 16.86
CA GLU A 85 8.49 14.00 17.54
C GLU A 85 8.09 13.23 18.82
N ASP A 86 8.80 12.14 19.17
CA ASP A 86 8.46 11.19 20.24
C ASP A 86 6.98 10.72 20.20
N LYS A 87 6.40 10.67 19.01
CA LYS A 87 5.01 10.25 18.79
C LYS A 87 4.97 8.82 18.27
N ASN A 88 4.30 7.95 19.03
CA ASN A 88 3.96 6.61 18.59
C ASN A 88 2.47 6.53 18.24
N ASN A 89 2.14 6.57 16.94
CA ASN A 89 0.75 6.48 16.51
C ASN A 89 0.24 5.03 16.62
N ASN A 90 -1.02 4.87 17.04
CA ASN A 90 -1.65 3.55 17.01
C ASN A 90 -1.91 3.09 15.57
N ILE A 91 -2.01 1.78 15.38
CA ILE A 91 -2.18 1.16 14.05
C ILE A 91 -3.43 1.64 13.30
N GLN A 92 -4.50 2.01 14.01
CA GLN A 92 -5.75 2.48 13.39
C GLN A 92 -5.57 3.87 12.77
N LYS A 93 -4.86 4.77 13.45
CA LYS A 93 -4.50 6.09 12.92
C LYS A 93 -3.59 5.97 11.71
N ILE A 94 -2.62 5.06 11.75
CA ILE A 94 -1.73 4.78 10.63
C ILE A 94 -2.53 4.29 9.42
N ARG A 95 -3.45 3.32 9.61
CA ARG A 95 -4.36 2.82 8.57
C ARG A 95 -5.19 3.95 7.95
N MET A 96 -5.83 4.77 8.78
CA MET A 96 -6.67 5.87 8.31
C MET A 96 -5.88 6.88 7.48
N ASN A 97 -4.70 7.26 7.94
CA ASN A 97 -3.80 8.16 7.21
C ASN A 97 -3.36 7.55 5.86
N CYS A 98 -3.07 6.26 5.86
CA CYS A 98 -2.65 5.52 4.67
C CYS A 98 -3.80 5.47 3.63
N LEU A 99 -5.03 5.16 4.07
CA LEU A 99 -6.22 5.16 3.21
C LEU A 99 -6.55 6.55 2.67
N GLY A 100 -6.50 7.57 3.52
CA GLY A 100 -6.75 8.96 3.09
C GLY A 100 -5.76 9.43 2.03
N LEU A 101 -4.48 9.03 2.16
CA LEU A 101 -3.47 9.32 1.15
C LEU A 101 -3.68 8.53 -0.14
N LEU A 102 -4.00 7.23 -0.06
CA LEU A 102 -4.32 6.44 -1.25
C LEU A 102 -5.49 7.05 -2.01
N TYR A 103 -6.57 7.41 -1.31
CA TYR A 103 -7.73 8.06 -1.92
C TYR A 103 -7.36 9.39 -2.59
N PHE A 104 -6.53 10.21 -1.94
CA PHE A 104 -6.06 11.46 -2.50
C PHE A 104 -5.23 11.26 -3.78
N LEU A 105 -4.32 10.27 -3.78
CA LEU A 105 -3.49 9.94 -4.95
C LEU A 105 -4.32 9.35 -6.07
N CYS A 106 -5.20 8.40 -5.79
CA CYS A 106 -6.14 7.87 -6.77
C CYS A 106 -6.98 9.00 -7.39
N LYS A 107 -7.46 9.96 -6.59
CA LYS A 107 -8.18 11.13 -7.11
C LYS A 107 -7.32 12.08 -7.95
N GLN A 108 -6.03 12.25 -7.63
CA GLN A 108 -5.11 13.10 -8.39
C GLN A 108 -4.58 12.43 -9.67
N ASP A 109 -4.33 11.13 -9.61
CA ASP A 109 -3.85 10.33 -10.74
C ASP A 109 -5.01 10.02 -11.71
N MET A 110 -6.27 9.97 -11.23
CA MET A 110 -7.49 9.80 -12.02
C MET A 110 -8.25 11.11 -12.25
N VAL A 111 -7.55 12.21 -12.56
CA VAL A 111 -8.20 13.43 -13.09
C VAL A 111 -8.86 13.08 -14.42
N GLY A 112 -10.12 12.64 -14.34
CA GLY A 112 -10.94 12.17 -15.45
C GLY A 112 -12.16 11.39 -15.01
N ASP A 113 -12.06 10.51 -14.00
CA ASP A 113 -13.15 9.57 -13.74
C ASP A 113 -13.21 9.02 -12.30
N ILE A 114 -13.77 9.85 -11.40
CA ILE A 114 -14.13 9.41 -10.03
C ILE A 114 -15.18 8.29 -10.07
N GLU A 115 -16.04 8.27 -11.11
CA GLU A 115 -17.03 7.21 -11.27
C GLU A 115 -16.34 5.88 -11.51
N LEU A 116 -15.32 5.79 -12.38
CA LEU A 116 -14.56 4.54 -12.58
C LEU A 116 -13.88 4.01 -11.30
N PHE A 117 -13.37 4.89 -10.42
CA PHE A 117 -12.80 4.43 -9.15
C PHE A 117 -13.84 3.89 -8.19
N VAL A 118 -14.99 4.57 -8.10
CA VAL A 118 -16.11 4.13 -7.25
C VAL A 118 -16.74 2.85 -7.83
N ASP A 119 -16.83 2.73 -9.16
CA ASP A 119 -17.26 1.52 -9.86
C ASP A 119 -16.25 0.39 -9.67
N PHE A 120 -14.95 0.66 -9.67
CA PHE A 120 -13.91 -0.33 -9.39
C PHE A 120 -14.00 -0.83 -7.93
N ILE A 121 -14.06 0.08 -6.95
CA ILE A 121 -14.25 -0.26 -5.54
C ILE A 121 -15.61 -0.94 -5.30
N GLY A 122 -16.63 -0.61 -6.09
CA GLY A 122 -17.98 -1.18 -6.01
C GLY A 122 -18.18 -2.50 -6.78
N LYS A 123 -17.29 -2.82 -7.73
CA LYS A 123 -17.25 -4.10 -8.47
C LYS A 123 -16.35 -5.14 -7.79
N LEU A 124 -15.52 -4.71 -6.85
CA LEU A 124 -14.77 -5.53 -5.91
C LEU A 124 -15.68 -6.09 -4.80
#